data_AF-A0A9Q5Z480-F1
#
_entry.id   AF-A0A9Q5Z480-F1
#
_cell.length_a   1.000
_cell.length_b   1.000
_cell.length_c   1.000
_cell.angle_alpha   90.00
_cell.angle_beta   90.00
_cell.angle_gamma   90.00
#
_symmetry.space_group_name_H-M   'P 1'
#
loop_
_entity.id
_entity.type
_entity.pdbx_description
1 polymer ?
#
loop_
_entity_poly.entity_id
_entity_poly.type
_entity_poly.pdbx_seq_one_letter_code
_entity_poly.pdbx_strand_id
1 'polypeptide(L)' 'MIRAKFTCQQNILNHETQTAEVILCPVTTNPPSEENLAFWNATPAGEIKLQITNPQASAQFAVGTSYYVDFTPAN' A
#
# COMPACT_ATOMS: atom_id res chain seq x y z
N MET A 1 -7.80 13.47 9.87
CA MET A 1 -7.52 12.30 9.02
C MET A 1 -6.58 12.74 7.93
N ILE A 2 -5.44 12.08 7.79
CA ILE A 2 -4.48 12.34 6.71
C ILE A 2 -4.59 11.16 5.76
N ARG A 3 -4.94 11.40 4.49
CA ARG A 3 -5.10 10.36 3.47
C ARG A 3 -3.92 10.37 2.53
N ALA A 4 -3.40 9.18 2.23
CA ALA A 4 -2.44 8.94 1.17
C ALA A 4 -2.93 7.83 0.24
N LYS A 5 -2.27 7.65 -0.91
CA LYS A 5 -2.62 6.64 -1.90
C LYS A 5 -1.38 5.87 -2.33
N PHE A 6 -1.44 4.56 -2.20
CA PHE A 6 -0.29 3.66 -2.42
C PHE A 6 -0.69 2.50 -3.32
N THR A 7 0.19 2.09 -4.22
CA THR A 7 0.04 0.87 -5.04
C THR A 7 0.78 -0.28 -4.38
N CYS A 8 0.10 -1.41 -4.25
CA CYS A 8 0.70 -2.68 -3.83
C CYS A 8 1.69 -3.15 -4.89
N GLN A 9 2.97 -3.21 -4.54
CA GLN A 9 4.04 -3.68 -5.41
C GLN A 9 4.33 -5.17 -5.19
N GLN A 10 4.15 -5.65 -3.97
CA GLN A 10 4.45 -7.03 -3.59
C GLN A 10 3.42 -7.56 -2.60
N ASN A 11 3.05 -8.82 -2.78
CA ASN A 11 2.35 -9.65 -1.79
C ASN A 11 2.86 -11.08 -1.94
N ILE A 12 3.81 -11.49 -1.09
CA ILE A 12 4.46 -12.81 -1.17
C ILE A 12 4.21 -13.57 0.13
N LEU A 13 3.66 -14.78 0.02
CA LEU A 13 3.51 -15.70 1.13
C LEU A 13 4.82 -16.47 1.37
N ASN A 14 5.36 -16.37 2.57
CA ASN A 14 6.42 -17.24 3.05
C ASN A 14 5.77 -18.52 3.63
N HIS A 15 6.00 -19.65 2.96
CA HIS A 15 5.44 -20.95 3.38
C HIS A 15 6.08 -21.54 4.63
N GLU A 16 7.30 -21.14 4.99
CA GLU A 16 7.98 -21.62 6.21
C GLU A 16 7.42 -20.93 7.45
N THR A 17 7.26 -19.60 7.38
CA THR A 17 6.78 -18.79 8.51
C THR A 17 5.26 -18.61 8.51
N GLN A 18 4.57 -19.01 7.44
CA GLN A 18 3.13 -18.77 7.22
C GLN A 18 2.76 -17.28 7.37
N THR A 19 3.64 -16.40 6.88
CA THR A 19 3.41 -14.94 6.89
C THR A 19 3.51 -14.37 5.48
N ALA A 20 2.70 -13.35 5.19
CA ALA A 20 2.78 -12.61 3.94
C ALA A 20 3.60 -11.33 4.12
N GLU A 21 4.51 -11.06 3.20
CA GLU A 21 5.19 -9.77 3.08
C GLU A 21 4.47 -8.92 2.01
N VAL A 22 3.86 -7.82 2.45
CA VAL A 22 3.18 -6.85 1.59
C VAL A 22 3.97 -5.55 1.55
N ILE A 23 4.28 -5.09 0.34
CA ILE A 23 5.00 -3.82 0.12
C ILE A 23 4.10 -2.90 -0.72
N LEU A 24 3.87 -1.69 -0.22
CA LEU A 24 3.17 -0.64 -0.96
C LEU A 24 4.07 0.59 -1.15
N CYS A 25 4.04 1.15 -2.34
CA CYS A 25 4.73 2.39 -2.70
C CYS A 25 3.71 3.47 -3.11
N PRO A 26 4.00 4.77 -2.94
CA PRO A 26 3.08 5.82 -3.36
C PRO A 26 2.68 5.71 -4.82
N VAL A 27 1.47 6.14 -5.15
CA VAL A 27 1.06 6.24 -6.55
C VAL A 27 1.95 7.22 -7.30
N THR A 28 2.21 6.91 -8.57
CA THR A 28 2.87 7.82 -9.50
C THR A 28 1.85 8.48 -10.41
N THR A 29 2.29 9.40 -11.25
CA THR A 29 1.47 10.00 -12.32
C THR A 29 1.13 9.03 -13.45
N ASN A 30 1.50 7.74 -13.35
CA ASN A 30 1.13 6.69 -14.29
C ASN A 30 0.29 5.59 -13.59
N PRO A 31 -0.94 5.29 -14.05
CA PRO A 31 -1.67 5.97 -15.14
C PRO A 31 -2.00 7.43 -14.79
N PRO A 32 -2.12 8.31 -15.81
CA PRO A 32 -2.37 9.73 -15.59
C PRO A 32 -3.78 9.94 -15.03
N SER A 33 -3.84 10.53 -13.84
CA SER A 33 -5.06 11.08 -13.27
C SER A 33 -4.72 12.30 -12.41
N GLU A 34 -5.63 13.27 -12.36
CA GLU A 34 -5.48 14.46 -11.50
C GLU A 34 -5.31 14.06 -10.03
N GLU A 35 -6.02 13.03 -9.60
CA GLU A 35 -5.90 12.49 -8.25
C GLU A 35 -4.52 11.89 -7.98
N ASN A 36 -3.99 11.04 -8.87
CA ASN A 36 -2.68 10.44 -8.69
C ASN A 36 -1.59 11.53 -8.72
N LEU A 37 -1.73 12.56 -9.55
CA LEU A 37 -0.84 13.72 -9.55
C LEU A 37 -0.87 14.46 -8.21
N ALA A 38 -2.05 14.69 -7.63
CA ALA A 38 -2.18 15.34 -6.33
C ALA A 38 -1.52 14.52 -5.21
N PHE A 39 -1.75 13.21 -5.18
CA PHE A 39 -1.08 12.33 -4.20
C PHE A 39 0.42 12.23 -4.44
N TRP A 40 0.87 12.13 -5.68
CA TRP A 40 2.30 12.10 -6.01
C TRP A 40 3.02 13.39 -5.60
N ASN A 41 2.41 14.55 -5.84
CA ASN A 41 2.97 15.83 -5.39
C ASN A 41 3.10 15.92 -3.86
N ALA A 42 2.17 15.32 -3.12
CA ALA A 42 2.18 15.34 -1.65
C ALA A 42 3.13 14.28 -1.05
N THR A 43 3.18 13.08 -1.65
CA THR A 43 3.97 11.94 -1.18
C THR A 43 4.69 11.27 -2.36
N PRO A 44 5.73 11.90 -2.94
CA PRO A 44 6.42 11.35 -4.11
C PRO A 44 7.30 10.13 -3.78
N ALA A 45 7.60 9.93 -2.50
CA ALA A 45 8.44 8.85 -1.99
C ALA A 45 7.93 8.34 -0.63
N GLY A 46 8.20 7.06 -0.35
CA GLY A 46 7.80 6.37 0.88
C GLY A 46 7.60 4.87 0.64
N GLU A 47 7.50 4.09 1.71
CA GLU A 47 7.21 2.66 1.66
C GLU A 47 6.36 2.27 2.87
N ILE A 48 5.36 1.43 2.65
CA ILE A 48 4.66 0.71 3.71
C ILE A 48 5.02 -0.76 3.56
N LYS A 49 5.77 -1.30 4.52
CA LYS A 49 6.17 -2.71 4.57
C LYS A 49 5.46 -3.41 5.72
N LEU A 50 4.67 -4.42 5.40
CA LEU A 50 3.87 -5.19 6.36
C LEU A 50 4.28 -6.66 6.33
N GLN A 51 4.43 -7.25 7.51
CA GLN A 51 4.42 -8.70 7.70
C GLN A 51 3.08 -9.09 8.31
N ILE A 52 2.28 -9.87 7.57
CA ILE A 52 0.89 -10.16 7.92
C ILE A 52 0.76 -11.66 8.19
N THR A 53 0.33 -12.01 9.41
CA THR A 53 0.04 -13.40 9.83
C THR A 53 -1.38 -13.84 9.52
N ASN A 54 -2.31 -12.89 9.33
CA ASN A 54 -3.70 -13.19 8.99
C ASN A 54 -3.85 -13.36 7.46
N PRO A 55 -4.11 -14.58 6.96
CA PRO A 55 -4.23 -14.83 5.52
C PRO A 55 -5.42 -14.12 4.87
N GLN A 56 -6.51 -13.89 5.63
CA GLN A 56 -7.67 -13.16 5.10
C GLN A 56 -7.37 -11.68 4.90
N ALA A 57 -6.46 -11.11 5.71
CA ALA A 57 -6.02 -9.73 5.57
C ALA A 57 -5.02 -9.57 4.42
N SER A 58 -4.04 -10.47 4.30
CA SER A 58 -3.09 -10.41 3.18
C SER A 58 -3.76 -10.64 1.83
N ALA A 59 -4.82 -11.47 1.76
CA ALA A 59 -5.59 -11.70 0.55
C ALA A 59 -6.32 -10.46 0.00
N GLN A 60 -6.49 -9.40 0.81
CA GLN A 60 -7.10 -8.14 0.36
C GLN A 60 -6.14 -7.26 -0.47
N PHE A 61 -4.83 -7.57 -0.47
CA PHE A 61 -3.81 -6.83 -1.20
C PHE A 61 -3.48 -7.50 -2.54
N ALA A 62 -3.97 -6.95 -3.64
CA ALA A 62 -3.64 -7.36 -4.99
C ALA A 62 -2.50 -6.51 -5.55
N VAL A 63 -1.47 -7.17 -6.10
CA VAL A 63 -0.35 -6.51 -6.77
C VAL A 63 -0.87 -5.67 -7.95
N GLY A 64 -0.34 -4.46 -8.09
CA GLY A 64 -0.77 -3.46 -9.08
C GLY A 64 -2.02 -2.67 -8.72
N THR A 65 -2.69 -3.02 -7.61
CA THR A 65 -3.88 -2.29 -7.13
C THR A 65 -3.47 -1.13 -6.23
N SER A 66 -4.13 0.02 -6.40
CA SER A 66 -3.97 1.18 -5.54
C SER A 66 -4.98 1.20 -4.39
N TYR A 67 -4.51 1.55 -3.21
CA TYR A 67 -5.25 1.61 -1.95
C TYR A 67 -5.14 3.00 -1.33
N TYR A 68 -6.21 3.44 -0.67
CA TYR A 68 -6.12 4.59 0.24
C TYR A 68 -5.59 4.13 1.59
N VAL A 69 -4.74 4.96 2.17
CA VAL A 69 -4.21 4.79 3.52
C VAL A 69 -4.62 6.00 4.33
N ASP A 70 -5.37 5.77 5.41
CA ASP A 70 -5.88 6.83 6.28
C ASP A 70 -5.18 6.80 7.63
N PHE A 71 -4.39 7.84 7.92
CA PHE A 71 -3.80 8.05 9.23
C PHE A 71 -4.77 8.85 10.10
N THR A 72 -5.13 8.24 11.22
CA THR A 72 -5.88 8.88 12.30
C THR A 72 -5.00 8.86 13.56
N PRO A 73 -4.92 9.98 14.31
CA PRO A 73 -4.19 9.99 15.57
C PRO A 73 -4.71 8.89 16.50
N ALA A 74 -3.78 8.07 17.01
CA ALA A 74 -4.08 7.08 18.03
C ALA A 74 -4.02 7.73 19.42
N ASN A 75 -4.78 7.17 20.36
CA ASN A 75 -4.76 7.52 21.78
C ASN A 75 -4.03 6.46 22.58
#